data_AF-A0A923VMJ8-F1
#
_entry.id   AF-A0A923VMJ8-F1
#
_cell.length_a   1.000
_cell.length_b   1.000
_cell.length_c   1.000
_cell.angle_alpha   90.00
_cell.angle_beta   90.00
_cell.angle_gamma   90.00
#
_symmetry.space_group_name_H-M   'P 1'
#
loop_
_entity.id
_entity.type
_entity.pdbx_description
1 polymer ?
#
loop_
_entity_poly.entity_id
_entity_poly.type
_entity_poly.pdbx_seq_one_letter_code
_entity_poly.pdbx_strand_id
1 'polypeptide(L)'
;MNKEFVASRLDIRSFSQAGAELSGQTRLQDFSRLAAEGQEHAQARLIDWHARSELRPAPGGDDQIWLQLKASVVLPMTCQRCLLPVDIPVSVDRPFRFVPDEEVAAAQDEESEEDVLAL
;
A
#
# COMPACT_ATOMS: atom_id res chain seq x y z
N MET A 1 16.73 20.23 7.45
CA MET A 1 17.36 19.26 6.53
C MET A 1 16.23 18.43 5.95
N ASN A 2 15.92 18.57 4.68
CA ASN A 2 14.76 17.90 4.07
C ASN A 2 15.14 16.43 3.87
N LYS A 3 14.61 15.52 4.72
CA LYS A 3 14.88 14.09 4.59
C LYS A 3 14.08 13.60 3.39
N GLU A 4 14.77 13.28 2.29
CA GLU A 4 14.14 12.78 1.09
C GLU A 4 13.77 11.31 1.30
N PHE A 5 12.46 11.02 1.34
CA PHE A 5 11.95 9.67 1.49
C PHE A 5 11.77 9.02 0.11
N VAL A 6 12.20 7.75 0.00
CA VAL A 6 12.09 6.98 -1.25
C VAL A 6 11.28 5.73 -0.97
N ALA A 7 10.19 5.54 -1.72
CA ALA A 7 9.19 4.48 -1.45
C ALA A 7 9.80 3.07 -1.37
N SER A 8 10.76 2.74 -2.24
CA SER A 8 11.40 1.42 -2.28
C SER A 8 12.36 1.13 -1.13
N ARG A 9 12.67 2.12 -0.29
CA ARG A 9 13.58 2.04 0.85
C ARG A 9 13.11 2.96 1.98
N LEU A 10 11.81 2.87 2.29
CA LEU A 10 11.15 3.75 3.23
C LEU A 10 11.54 3.38 4.66
N ASP A 11 12.30 4.25 5.33
CA ASP A 11 12.49 4.19 6.79
C ASP A 11 11.21 4.66 7.48
N ILE A 12 10.33 3.71 7.81
CA ILE A 12 8.99 3.99 8.33
C ILE A 12 9.01 4.73 9.66
N ARG A 13 10.01 4.46 10.52
CA ARG A 13 10.14 5.14 11.81
C ARG A 13 10.40 6.63 11.61
N SER A 14 11.38 6.96 10.78
CA SER A 14 11.69 8.35 10.46
C SER A 14 10.59 9.04 9.67
N PHE A 15 9.92 8.32 8.77
CA PHE A 15 8.81 8.82 7.97
C PHE A 15 7.64 9.23 8.87
N SER A 16 7.29 8.39 9.85
CA SER A 16 6.21 8.63 10.81
C SER A 16 6.53 9.71 11.83
N GLN A 17 7.77 9.79 12.31
CA GLN A 17 8.22 10.89 13.17
C GLN A 17 8.16 12.26 12.47
N ALA A 18 8.35 12.27 11.14
CA ALA A 18 8.22 13.47 10.33
C ALA A 18 6.77 13.84 9.99
N GLY A 19 5.79 12.96 10.29
CA GLY A 19 4.39 13.11 9.84
C GLY A 19 4.29 13.23 8.32
N ALA A 20 5.19 12.54 7.59
CA ALA A 20 5.38 12.75 6.17
C ALA A 20 4.36 11.95 5.33
N GLU A 21 4.18 12.43 4.11
CA GLU A 21 3.39 11.80 3.06
C GLU A 21 4.26 11.59 1.82
N LEU A 22 3.96 10.54 1.07
CA LEU A 22 4.63 10.22 -0.18
C LEU A 22 3.58 9.78 -1.21
N SER A 23 3.71 10.26 -2.44
CA SER A 23 2.89 9.80 -3.56
C SER A 23 3.76 9.53 -4.77
N GLY A 24 3.21 8.74 -5.69
CA GLY A 24 3.88 8.46 -6.94
C GLY A 24 3.03 7.62 -7.87
N GLN A 25 3.67 7.26 -8.97
CA GLN A 25 3.12 6.38 -9.99
C GLN A 25 4.10 5.23 -10.22
N THR A 26 3.58 4.01 -10.24
CA THR A 26 4.36 2.80 -10.55
C THR A 26 3.73 2.10 -11.75
N ARG A 27 4.51 1.41 -12.57
CA ARG A 27 3.96 0.76 -13.76
C ARG A 27 3.20 -0.50 -13.36
N LEU A 28 2.06 -0.76 -14.01
CA LEU A 28 1.28 -1.98 -13.77
C LEU A 28 2.11 -3.24 -14.01
N GLN A 29 2.96 -3.23 -15.04
CA GLN A 29 3.86 -4.34 -15.38
C GLN A 29 4.82 -4.75 -14.25
N ASP A 30 5.09 -3.86 -13.28
CA ASP A 30 5.95 -4.18 -12.13
C ASP A 30 5.23 -5.10 -11.13
N PHE A 31 3.89 -5.23 -11.25
CA PHE A 31 3.03 -6.11 -10.44
C PHE A 31 2.55 -7.30 -11.26
N SER A 32 3.42 -8.29 -11.47
CA SER A 32 3.19 -9.43 -12.39
C SER A 32 1.84 -10.13 -12.23
N ARG A 33 1.41 -10.37 -10.99
CA ARG A 33 0.10 -10.99 -10.69
C ARG A 33 -1.07 -10.14 -11.19
N LEU A 34 -1.06 -8.84 -10.91
CA LEU A 34 -2.12 -7.93 -11.33
C LEU A 34 -2.08 -7.67 -12.84
N ALA A 35 -0.88 -7.55 -13.42
CA ALA A 35 -0.70 -7.37 -14.86
C ALA A 35 -1.23 -8.57 -15.67
N ALA A 36 -1.15 -9.79 -15.13
CA ALA A 36 -1.66 -11.00 -15.77
C ALA A 36 -3.20 -11.06 -15.84
N GLU A 37 -3.91 -10.33 -14.97
CA GLU A 37 -5.37 -10.25 -14.97
C GLU A 37 -5.92 -9.27 -16.03
N GLY A 38 -5.10 -8.31 -16.45
CA GLY A 38 -5.44 -7.32 -17.46
C GLY A 38 -5.20 -7.82 -18.89
N GLN A 39 -5.81 -7.15 -19.87
CA GLN A 39 -5.44 -7.33 -21.27
C GLN A 39 -4.04 -6.76 -21.55
N GLU A 40 -3.41 -7.14 -22.67
CA GLU A 40 -2.04 -6.75 -23.02
C GLU A 40 -1.81 -5.23 -22.97
N HIS A 41 -2.79 -4.44 -23.43
CA HIS A 41 -2.71 -2.98 -23.40
C HIS A 41 -2.81 -2.36 -21.99
N ALA A 42 -3.10 -3.16 -20.96
CA ALA A 42 -3.06 -2.74 -19.56
C ALA A 42 -1.62 -2.56 -19.07
N GLN A 43 -0.63 -3.23 -19.66
CA GLN A 43 0.76 -3.25 -19.17
C GLN A 43 1.40 -1.86 -19.10
N ALA A 44 0.99 -0.94 -19.98
CA ALA A 44 1.46 0.44 -20.01
C ALA A 44 0.76 1.37 -19.00
N ARG A 45 -0.24 0.89 -18.25
CA ARG A 45 -0.96 1.69 -17.25
C ARG A 45 -0.05 1.99 -16.05
N LEU A 46 -0.29 3.14 -15.44
CA LEU A 46 0.33 3.53 -14.18
C LEU A 46 -0.68 3.31 -13.05
N ILE A 47 -0.17 2.83 -11.92
CA ILE A 47 -0.89 2.77 -10.66
C ILE A 47 -0.53 4.04 -9.89
N ASP A 48 -1.52 4.88 -9.65
CA ASP A 48 -1.40 6.04 -8.77
C ASP A 48 -1.46 5.57 -7.33
N TRP A 49 -0.53 6.01 -6.49
CA TRP A 49 -0.52 5.67 -5.07
C TRP A 49 -0.14 6.85 -4.18
N HIS A 50 -0.62 6.80 -2.94
CA HIS A 50 -0.34 7.76 -1.87
C HIS A 50 -0.22 7.00 -0.55
N ALA A 51 0.81 7.34 0.21
CA ALA A 51 1.16 6.75 1.48
C ALA A 51 1.32 7.86 2.52
N ARG A 52 0.56 7.78 3.61
CA ARG A 52 0.59 8.75 4.70
C ARG A 52 0.89 8.06 6.01
N SER A 53 1.89 8.56 6.72
CA SER A 53 2.20 8.06 8.05
C SER A 53 1.31 8.69 9.12
N GLU A 54 1.05 7.92 10.16
CA GLU A 54 0.37 8.38 11.37
C GLU A 54 1.06 7.81 12.61
N LEU A 55 1.27 8.64 13.61
CA LEU A 55 1.58 8.19 14.97
C LEU A 55 0.30 8.24 15.79
N ARG A 56 -0.09 7.09 16.34
CA ARG A 56 -1.30 6.96 17.16
C ARG A 56 -0.92 6.64 18.60
N PRO A 57 -1.35 7.43 19.59
CA PRO A 57 -1.05 7.15 20.99
C PRO A 57 -1.57 5.77 21.42
N ALA A 58 -0.72 4.97 22.07
CA ALA A 58 -1.11 3.69 22.66
C ALA A 58 -1.42 3.88 24.16
N PRO A 59 -2.48 3.25 24.69
CA PRO A 59 -2.71 3.23 26.13
C PRO A 59 -1.55 2.55 26.87
N GLY A 60 -0.79 3.32 27.65
CA GLY A 60 0.26 2.79 28.53
C GLY A 60 1.54 2.33 27.83
N GLY A 61 1.76 2.73 26.56
CA GLY A 61 2.95 2.39 25.79
C GLY A 61 3.40 3.50 24.86
N ASP A 62 4.41 3.21 24.04
CA ASP A 62 4.88 4.11 22.99
C ASP A 62 3.83 4.28 21.89
N ASP A 63 3.90 5.41 21.18
CA ASP A 63 3.03 5.68 20.02
C ASP A 63 3.17 4.56 18.98
N GLN A 64 2.02 4.07 18.49
CA GLN A 64 1.97 3.11 17.40
C GLN A 64 2.29 3.81 16.08
N ILE A 65 3.09 3.14 15.25
CA ILE A 65 3.41 3.59 13.91
C ILE A 65 2.40 2.99 12.93
N TRP A 66 1.74 3.85 12.17
CA TRP A 66 0.75 3.46 11.17
C TRP A 66 1.09 4.05 9.81
N LEU A 67 0.68 3.36 8.75
CA LEU A 67 0.75 3.82 7.36
C LEU A 67 -0.60 3.59 6.69
N GLN A 68 -1.22 4.67 6.19
CA GLN A 68 -2.35 4.57 5.29
C GLN A 68 -1.84 4.53 3.85
N LEU A 69 -2.10 3.44 3.13
CA LEU A 69 -1.78 3.30 1.71
C LEU A 69 -3.06 3.30 0.88
N LYS A 70 -3.10 4.20 -0.10
CA LYS A 70 -4.11 4.22 -1.15
C LYS A 70 -3.45 3.97 -2.49
N ALA A 71 -4.02 3.11 -3.30
CA ALA A 71 -3.58 2.91 -4.67
C ALA A 71 -4.75 2.65 -5.60
N SER A 72 -4.66 3.10 -6.85
CA SER A 72 -5.71 2.91 -7.84
C SER A 72 -5.18 2.79 -9.25
N VAL A 73 -5.86 2.00 -10.06
CA VAL A 73 -5.61 1.84 -11.49
C VAL A 73 -6.89 1.45 -12.22
N VAL A 74 -7.03 1.82 -13.49
CA VAL A 74 -8.05 1.25 -14.37
C VAL A 74 -7.45 0.03 -15.07
N LEU A 75 -8.02 -1.15 -14.82
CA LEU A 75 -7.62 -2.41 -15.39
C LEU A 75 -8.58 -2.81 -16.52
N PRO A 76 -8.15 -2.74 -17.78
CA PRO A 76 -8.91 -3.30 -18.89
C PRO A 76 -8.96 -4.82 -18.79
N MET A 77 -10.16 -5.37 -18.65
CA MET A 77 -10.41 -6.80 -18.54
C MET A 77 -11.36 -7.28 -19.64
N THR A 78 -11.47 -8.59 -19.82
CA THR A 78 -12.47 -9.19 -20.72
C THR A 78 -13.79 -9.35 -19.96
N CYS A 79 -14.86 -8.73 -20.45
CA CYS A 79 -16.18 -8.89 -19.87
C CYS A 79 -16.67 -10.33 -20.01
N GLN A 80 -16.97 -11.02 -18.91
CA GLN A 80 -17.44 -12.41 -18.94
C GLN A 80 -18.82 -12.60 -19.60
N ARG A 81 -19.61 -11.53 -19.77
CA ARG A 81 -20.95 -11.61 -20.37
C ARG A 81 -20.94 -11.44 -21.88
N CYS A 82 -20.26 -10.42 -22.39
CA CYS A 82 -20.26 -10.09 -23.82
C CYS A 82 -18.92 -10.38 -24.51
N LEU A 83 -17.89 -10.79 -23.76
CA LEU A 83 -16.53 -11.05 -24.22
C LEU A 83 -15.83 -9.84 -24.86
N LEU A 84 -16.35 -8.62 -24.64
CA LEU A 84 -15.72 -7.38 -25.09
C LEU A 84 -14.85 -6.77 -23.98
N PRO A 85 -13.86 -5.93 -24.32
CA PRO A 85 -13.09 -5.18 -23.33
C PRO A 85 -13.98 -4.31 -22.44
N VAL A 86 -13.66 -4.27 -21.16
CA VAL A 86 -14.28 -3.39 -20.17
C VAL A 86 -13.22 -2.84 -19.23
N ASP A 87 -13.24 -1.53 -19.02
CA ASP A 87 -12.38 -0.86 -18.06
C ASP A 87 -12.93 -1.06 -16.64
N ILE A 88 -12.17 -1.74 -15.79
CA ILE A 88 -12.53 -2.01 -14.39
C ILE A 88 -11.68 -1.12 -13.49
N PRO A 89 -12.28 -0.18 -12.73
CA PRO A 89 -11.53 0.54 -11.70
C PRO A 89 -11.18 -0.41 -10.56
N VAL A 90 -9.88 -0.51 -10.26
CA VAL A 90 -9.35 -1.27 -9.12
C VAL A 90 -8.70 -0.29 -8.18
N SER A 91 -9.07 -0.36 -6.91
CA SER A 91 -8.52 0.50 -5.87
C SER A 91 -8.36 -0.24 -4.56
N VAL A 92 -7.35 0.15 -3.79
CA VAL A 92 -7.13 -0.32 -2.43
C VAL A 92 -6.98 0.89 -1.50
N ASP A 93 -7.48 0.73 -0.28
CA ASP A 93 -7.32 1.66 0.82
C ASP A 93 -7.03 0.82 2.06
N ARG A 94 -5.75 0.76 2.46
CA ARG A 94 -5.26 -0.20 3.46
C ARG A 94 -4.45 0.49 4.54
N PRO A 95 -4.82 0.34 5.83
CA PRO A 95 -3.96 0.69 6.94
C PRO A 95 -2.96 -0.45 7.21
N PHE A 96 -1.74 -0.08 7.55
CA PHE A 96 -0.72 -0.98 8.08
C PHE A 96 -0.28 -0.47 9.44
N ARG A 97 -0.17 -1.37 10.42
CA ARG A 97 0.40 -1.05 11.74
C ARG A 97 1.73 -1.74 11.91
N PHE A 98 2.72 -1.00 12.40
CA PHE A 98 4.07 -1.50 12.60
C PHE A 98 4.32 -1.83 14.07
N VAL A 99 4.84 -3.01 14.33
CA VAL A 99 5.17 -3.54 15.66
C VAL A 99 6.67 -3.88 15.76
N PRO A 100 7.23 -4.06 16.96
CA PRO A 100 8.68 -4.15 17.14
C PRO A 100 9.36 -5.31 16.41
N ASP A 101 8.68 -6.45 16.24
CA ASP A 101 9.27 -7.67 15.69
C ASP A 101 8.21 -8.63 15.09
N GLU A 102 8.70 -9.67 14.42
CA GLU A 102 7.90 -10.70 13.74
C GLU A 102 7.05 -11.54 14.70
N GLU A 103 7.52 -11.76 15.94
CA GLU A 103 6.78 -12.56 16.93
C GLU A 103 5.52 -11.82 17.36
N VAL A 104 5.65 -10.52 17.63
CA VAL A 104 4.51 -9.64 17.94
C VAL A 104 3.60 -9.46 16.73
N ALA A 105 4.16 -9.33 15.52
CA ALA A 105 3.36 -9.20 14.30
C ALA A 105 2.48 -10.44 14.09
N ALA A 106 3.08 -11.63 14.10
CA ALA A 106 2.34 -12.88 13.91
C ALA A 106 1.28 -13.11 15.01
N ALA A 107 1.57 -12.75 16.26
CA ALA A 107 0.62 -12.90 17.35
C ALA A 107 -0.62 -12.00 17.20
N GLN A 108 -0.48 -10.84 16.56
CA GLN A 108 -1.56 -9.85 16.44
C GLN A 108 -2.25 -9.86 15.08
N ASP A 109 -1.62 -10.44 14.05
CA ASP A 109 -2.11 -10.42 12.66
C ASP A 109 -3.51 -11.05 12.54
N GLU A 110 -3.74 -12.20 13.19
CA GLU A 110 -5.03 -12.90 13.12
C GLU A 110 -6.17 -12.14 13.81
N GLU A 111 -5.86 -11.31 14.80
CA GLU A 111 -6.85 -10.59 15.63
C GLU A 111 -7.09 -9.15 15.13
N SER A 112 -6.26 -8.66 14.21
CA SER A 112 -6.31 -7.29 13.70
C SER A 112 -7.04 -7.23 12.36
N GLU A 113 -7.78 -6.15 12.11
CA GLU A 113 -8.38 -5.91 10.79
C GLU A 113 -7.37 -5.32 9.81
N GLU A 114 -6.42 -4.54 10.32
CA GLU A 114 -5.26 -4.04 9.61
C GLU A 114 -4.16 -5.10 9.48
N ASP A 115 -3.36 -4.98 8.43
CA ASP A 115 -2.13 -5.77 8.30
C ASP A 115 -1.11 -5.31 9.36
N VAL A 116 -0.55 -6.25 10.12
CA VAL A 116 0.45 -5.97 11.16
C VAL A 116 1.83 -6.37 10.66
N LEU A 117 2.74 -5.40 10.56
CA LEU A 117 4.09 -5.61 10.01
C LEU A 117 5.16 -5.38 11.08
N ALA A 118 6.23 -6.16 11.04
CA ALA A 118 7.42 -5.92 11.87
C ALA A 118 8.24 -4.72 11.35
N LEU A 119 8.99 -4.08 12.25
CA LEU A 119 9.95 -3.00 11.95
C LEU A 119 11.32 -3.51 11.50
#